data_AF-A0A3P7KNP5-F1
#
_entry.id   AF-A0A3P7KNP5-F1
#
_cell.length_a   1.000
_cell.length_b   1.000
_cell.length_c   1.000
_cell.angle_alpha   90.00
_cell.angle_beta   90.00
_cell.angle_gamma   90.00
#
_symmetry.space_group_name_H-M   'P 1'
#
loop_
_entity.id
_entity.type
_entity.pdbx_description
1 polymer ?
#
loop_
_entity_poly.entity_id
_entity_poly.type
_entity_poly.pdbx_seq_one_letter_code
_entity_poly.pdbx_strand_id
1 'polypeptide(L)'
;MQNFISQKCVYFGGTTLAAAASLALTDKDLKKQPLWYQTAVRKLSFAIKYTNRKGFLDDVILLENLREKLAPYSDSTNADILWRYARVLLEIGLWTSSADKNRMKTFLEAEKMAEKAVQYENPHDPNADIHKWYGIILVKLTDFRSSKKLDEAKKHLERAIQLDPKDARSWEYLGLYFIPICIISHECLHY
;
A
#
# COMPACT_ATOMS: atom_id res chain seq x y z
N MET A 1 -13.70 -8.63 -35.26
CA MET A 1 -14.62 -8.53 -34.11
C MET A 1 -13.89 -9.01 -32.86
N GLN A 2 -13.24 -8.08 -32.16
CA GLN A 2 -12.69 -8.26 -30.82
C GLN A 2 -13.86 -8.19 -29.83
N ASN A 3 -14.05 -9.20 -28.97
CA ASN A 3 -14.71 -9.10 -27.65
C ASN A 3 -14.95 -10.50 -27.05
N PHE A 4 -13.91 -11.13 -26.50
CA PHE A 4 -14.07 -12.34 -25.66
C PHE A 4 -13.18 -12.38 -24.41
N ILE A 5 -12.57 -11.26 -24.01
CA ILE A 5 -11.64 -11.22 -22.86
C ILE A 5 -12.28 -10.69 -21.58
N SER A 6 -13.49 -10.13 -21.63
CA SER A 6 -14.17 -9.61 -20.46
C SER A 6 -15.14 -10.65 -19.90
N GLN A 7 -14.88 -11.15 -18.67
CA GLN A 7 -15.88 -11.30 -17.57
C GLN A 7 -15.75 -12.48 -16.60
N LYS A 8 -14.76 -13.39 -16.67
CA LYS A 8 -14.74 -14.53 -15.71
C LYS A 8 -13.44 -14.86 -14.97
N CYS A 9 -12.42 -14.00 -14.99
CA CYS A 9 -11.14 -14.33 -14.35
C CYS A 9 -10.93 -13.72 -12.94
N VAL A 10 -11.79 -12.83 -12.46
CA VAL A 10 -11.34 -11.85 -11.44
C VAL A 10 -11.60 -12.25 -9.97
N TYR A 11 -12.52 -13.16 -9.65
CA TYR A 11 -12.89 -13.37 -8.24
C TYR A 11 -12.18 -14.54 -7.51
N PHE A 12 -11.52 -15.46 -8.23
CA PHE A 12 -10.85 -16.63 -7.63
C PHE A 12 -9.33 -16.69 -7.89
N GLY A 13 -8.80 -15.85 -8.80
CA GLY A 13 -7.39 -15.89 -9.20
C GLY A 13 -6.44 -15.12 -8.28
N GLY A 14 -6.91 -14.04 -7.64
CA GLY A 14 -6.04 -13.17 -6.83
C GLY A 14 -5.43 -13.87 -5.63
N THR A 15 -6.24 -14.65 -4.88
CA THR A 15 -5.79 -15.39 -3.69
C THR A 15 -4.85 -16.54 -4.05
N THR A 16 -5.13 -17.27 -5.12
CA THR A 16 -4.27 -18.39 -5.59
C THR A 16 -2.97 -17.92 -6.23
N LEU A 17 -2.98 -16.80 -6.95
CA LEU A 17 -1.76 -16.18 -7.51
C LEU A 17 -0.90 -15.54 -6.43
N ALA A 18 -1.51 -14.86 -5.46
CA ALA A 18 -0.80 -14.32 -4.30
C ALA A 18 -0.17 -15.42 -3.45
N ALA A 19 -0.95 -16.48 -3.18
CA ALA A 19 -0.46 -17.66 -2.49
C ALA A 19 0.70 -18.30 -3.27
N ALA A 20 0.64 -18.38 -4.61
CA ALA A 20 1.73 -18.93 -5.43
C ALA A 20 2.93 -18.00 -5.64
N ALA A 21 2.77 -16.69 -5.45
CA ALA A 21 3.87 -15.73 -5.46
C ALA A 21 4.57 -15.63 -4.09
N SER A 22 3.87 -16.00 -3.00
CA SER A 22 4.37 -16.04 -1.62
C SER A 22 4.88 -17.42 -1.20
N LEU A 23 4.14 -18.48 -1.51
CA LEU A 23 4.61 -19.86 -1.50
C LEU A 23 5.47 -20.05 -2.74
N ALA A 24 6.77 -20.20 -2.54
CA ALA A 24 7.73 -20.48 -3.60
C ALA A 24 7.38 -21.78 -4.34
N LEU A 25 6.43 -21.75 -5.29
CA LEU A 25 6.32 -22.77 -6.31
C LEU A 25 7.71 -22.91 -6.91
N THR A 26 8.28 -24.12 -6.84
CA THR A 26 9.59 -24.34 -7.43
C THR A 26 9.51 -23.98 -8.92
N ASP A 27 10.58 -23.44 -9.50
CA ASP A 27 10.59 -23.08 -10.93
C ASP A 27 10.16 -24.25 -11.83
N LYS A 28 10.34 -25.50 -11.35
CA LYS A 28 9.89 -26.73 -12.01
C LYS A 28 8.37 -26.89 -12.00
N ASP A 29 7.69 -26.53 -10.91
CA ASP A 29 6.23 -26.63 -10.81
C ASP A 29 5.54 -25.47 -11.51
N LEU A 30 6.13 -24.27 -11.49
CA LEU A 30 5.61 -23.14 -12.25
C LEU A 30 5.63 -23.41 -13.76
N LYS A 31 6.67 -24.09 -14.28
CA LYS A 31 6.76 -24.48 -15.70
C LYS A 31 5.65 -25.41 -16.18
N LYS A 32 5.02 -26.17 -15.29
CA LYS A 32 3.89 -27.06 -15.62
C LYS A 32 2.57 -26.31 -15.81
N GLN A 33 2.49 -25.05 -15.35
CA GLN A 33 1.29 -24.24 -15.41
C GLN A 33 1.14 -23.51 -16.76
N PRO A 34 -0.08 -23.07 -17.13
CA PRO A 34 -0.30 -22.27 -18.34
C PRO A 34 0.54 -20.99 -18.37
N LEU A 35 0.92 -20.54 -19.57
CA LEU A 35 1.81 -19.38 -19.75
C LEU A 35 1.26 -18.09 -19.10
N TRP A 36 -0.05 -17.89 -19.13
CA TRP A 36 -0.71 -16.73 -18.51
C TRP A 36 -0.49 -16.73 -16.99
N TYR A 37 -0.56 -17.90 -16.35
CA TYR A 37 -0.37 -18.06 -14.91
C TYR A 37 1.09 -17.80 -14.52
N GLN A 38 2.02 -18.38 -15.29
CA GLN A 38 3.46 -18.14 -15.07
C GLN A 38 3.80 -16.65 -15.16
N THR A 39 3.23 -15.96 -16.14
CA THR A 39 3.47 -14.54 -16.36
C THR A 39 2.88 -13.70 -15.23
N ALA A 40 1.67 -14.02 -14.77
CA ALA A 40 1.03 -13.35 -13.64
C ALA A 40 1.84 -13.52 -12.34
N VAL A 41 2.27 -14.74 -12.03
CA VAL A 41 3.11 -15.02 -10.85
C VAL A 41 4.44 -14.27 -10.94
N ARG A 42 5.14 -14.31 -12.07
CA ARG A 42 6.41 -13.57 -12.24
C ARG A 42 6.24 -12.06 -12.07
N LYS A 43 5.18 -11.47 -12.62
CA LYS A 43 4.85 -10.05 -12.44
C LYS A 43 4.59 -9.72 -10.96
N LEU A 44 3.84 -10.56 -10.27
CA LEU A 44 3.50 -10.34 -8.87
C LEU A 44 4.71 -10.54 -7.96
N SER A 45 5.51 -11.59 -8.16
CA SER A 45 6.77 -11.82 -7.44
C SER A 45 7.76 -10.67 -7.64
N PHE A 46 7.83 -10.10 -8.84
CA PHE A 46 8.59 -8.87 -9.08
C PHE A 46 8.06 -7.75 -8.19
N ALA A 47 6.75 -7.49 -8.17
CA ALA A 47 6.17 -6.42 -7.37
C ALA A 47 6.43 -6.60 -5.87
N ILE A 48 6.27 -7.81 -5.34
CA ILE A 48 6.53 -8.16 -3.94
C ILE A 48 8.00 -7.92 -3.58
N LYS A 49 8.93 -8.35 -4.44
CA LYS A 49 10.38 -8.20 -4.22
C LYS A 49 10.79 -6.73 -4.00
N TYR A 50 10.26 -5.81 -4.79
CA TYR A 50 10.61 -4.39 -4.66
C TYR A 50 9.87 -3.73 -3.49
N THR A 51 8.58 -4.05 -3.31
CA THR A 51 7.78 -3.48 -2.21
C THR A 51 8.15 -4.03 -0.82
N ASN A 52 8.97 -5.07 -0.73
CA ASN A 52 9.59 -5.53 0.53
C ASN A 52 10.73 -4.63 1.04
N ARG A 53 11.26 -3.73 0.21
CA ARG A 53 12.33 -2.81 0.64
C ARG A 53 11.77 -1.83 1.67
N LYS A 54 12.42 -1.68 2.83
CA LYS A 54 11.91 -0.80 3.90
C LYS A 54 11.92 0.70 3.56
N GLY A 55 12.85 1.14 2.71
CA GLY A 55 12.94 2.54 2.24
C GLY A 55 12.07 2.82 1.02
N PHE A 56 11.91 4.11 0.67
CA PHE A 56 11.27 4.50 -0.59
C PHE A 56 12.07 3.98 -1.80
N LEU A 57 11.38 3.78 -2.91
CA LEU A 57 11.94 3.23 -4.14
C LEU A 57 12.64 4.27 -5.01
N ASP A 58 12.25 5.55 -4.87
CA ASP A 58 12.87 6.74 -5.48
C ASP A 58 13.13 6.63 -7.00
N ASP A 59 12.34 5.82 -7.70
CA ASP A 59 12.45 5.58 -9.15
C ASP A 59 11.05 5.59 -9.78
N VAL A 60 10.75 6.67 -10.52
CA VAL A 60 9.44 6.89 -11.15
C VAL A 60 9.12 5.81 -12.19
N ILE A 61 10.12 5.35 -12.95
CA ILE A 61 9.92 4.32 -13.98
C ILE A 61 9.58 2.99 -13.31
N LEU A 62 10.31 2.65 -12.25
CA LEU A 62 10.02 1.46 -11.45
C LEU A 62 8.63 1.54 -10.82
N LEU A 63 8.25 2.68 -10.26
CA LEU A 63 6.96 2.88 -9.60
C LEU A 63 5.77 2.70 -10.57
N GLU A 64 5.81 3.30 -11.76
CA GLU A 64 4.76 3.09 -12.76
C GLU A 64 4.72 1.63 -13.24
N ASN A 65 5.88 1.00 -13.40
CA ASN A 65 5.98 -0.40 -13.78
C ASN A 65 5.46 -1.36 -12.68
N LEU A 66 5.52 -0.94 -11.41
CA LEU A 66 4.90 -1.65 -10.28
C LEU A 66 3.39 -1.42 -10.25
N ARG A 67 2.95 -0.18 -10.49
CA ARG A 67 1.53 0.19 -10.57
C ARG A 67 0.82 -0.65 -11.63
N GLU A 68 1.38 -0.77 -12.84
CA GLU A 68 0.80 -1.58 -13.92
C GLU A 68 0.65 -3.06 -13.51
N LYS A 69 1.62 -3.61 -12.78
CA LYS A 69 1.58 -5.01 -12.33
C LYS A 69 0.59 -5.25 -11.18
N LEU A 70 0.35 -4.24 -10.35
CA LEU A 70 -0.52 -4.34 -9.16
C LEU A 70 -1.96 -3.92 -9.45
N ALA A 71 -2.21 -3.05 -10.42
CA ALA A 71 -3.54 -2.56 -10.79
C ALA A 71 -4.59 -3.66 -11.05
N PRO A 72 -4.24 -4.82 -11.70
CA PRO A 72 -5.18 -5.92 -11.88
C PRO A 72 -5.69 -6.55 -10.56
N TYR A 73 -5.01 -6.30 -9.44
CA TYR A 73 -5.34 -6.83 -8.12
C TYR A 73 -5.99 -5.79 -7.20
N SER A 74 -6.38 -4.63 -7.73
CA SER A 74 -7.06 -3.55 -7.00
C SER A 74 -8.37 -3.97 -6.33
N ASP A 75 -9.04 -5.00 -6.87
CA ASP A 75 -10.25 -5.60 -6.32
C ASP A 75 -10.01 -6.95 -5.64
N SER A 76 -8.75 -7.30 -5.37
CA SER A 76 -8.43 -8.50 -4.60
C SER A 76 -8.82 -8.34 -3.13
N THR A 77 -9.00 -9.48 -2.45
CA THR A 77 -9.21 -9.56 -0.99
C THR A 77 -7.90 -9.85 -0.26
N ASN A 78 -6.76 -9.82 -0.95
CA ASN A 78 -5.48 -10.11 -0.34
C ASN A 78 -4.87 -8.82 0.24
N ALA A 79 -4.92 -8.69 1.56
CA ALA A 79 -4.39 -7.53 2.27
C ALA A 79 -2.92 -7.24 1.92
N ASP A 80 -2.08 -8.27 1.73
CA ASP A 80 -0.66 -8.10 1.42
C ASP A 80 -0.43 -7.41 0.06
N ILE A 81 -1.23 -7.77 -0.96
CA ILE A 81 -1.15 -7.11 -2.27
C ILE A 81 -1.69 -5.68 -2.19
N LEU A 82 -2.80 -5.49 -1.46
CA LEU A 82 -3.48 -4.21 -1.37
C LEU A 82 -2.61 -3.13 -0.72
N TRP A 83 -1.95 -3.42 0.41
CA TRP A 83 -1.08 -2.42 1.05
C TRP A 83 0.15 -2.10 0.19
N ARG A 84 0.71 -3.10 -0.52
CA ARG A 84 1.82 -2.88 -1.47
C ARG A 84 1.41 -1.96 -2.61
N TYR A 85 0.18 -2.14 -3.10
CA TYR A 85 -0.34 -1.27 -4.13
C TYR A 85 -0.60 0.14 -3.62
N ALA A 86 -1.20 0.28 -2.43
CA ALA A 86 -1.38 1.56 -1.76
C ALA A 86 -0.05 2.31 -1.55
N ARG A 87 0.99 1.59 -1.13
CA ARG A 87 2.36 2.11 -1.01
C ARG A 87 2.89 2.64 -2.34
N VAL A 88 2.78 1.88 -3.43
CA VAL A 88 3.25 2.31 -4.75
C VAL A 88 2.54 3.59 -5.20
N LEU A 89 1.22 3.67 -4.99
CA LEU A 89 0.43 4.87 -5.30
C LEU A 89 0.84 6.07 -4.43
N LEU A 90 1.09 5.86 -3.13
CA LEU A 90 1.62 6.89 -2.24
C LEU A 90 2.95 7.44 -2.79
N GLU A 91 3.90 6.56 -3.10
CA GLU A 91 5.22 6.97 -3.60
C GLU A 91 5.10 7.73 -4.93
N ILE A 92 4.27 7.26 -5.87
CA ILE A 92 3.98 8.01 -7.10
C ILE A 92 3.44 9.41 -6.76
N GLY A 93 2.49 9.50 -5.83
CA GLY A 93 1.93 10.77 -5.37
C GLY A 93 2.96 11.69 -4.72
N LEU A 94 4.00 11.15 -4.07
CA LEU A 94 5.10 11.94 -3.49
C LEU A 94 6.05 12.49 -4.57
N TRP A 95 6.32 11.72 -5.61
CA TRP A 95 7.19 12.11 -6.73
C TRP A 95 6.46 12.93 -7.81
N THR A 96 5.13 12.96 -7.78
CA THR A 96 4.33 13.81 -8.66
C THR A 96 4.39 15.26 -8.18
N SER A 97 4.56 16.20 -9.13
CA SER A 97 4.58 17.64 -8.86
C SER A 97 3.35 18.10 -8.05
N SER A 98 3.53 19.02 -7.10
CA SER A 98 2.43 19.64 -6.35
C SER A 98 1.44 20.41 -7.23
N ALA A 99 1.86 20.87 -8.41
CA ALA A 99 0.98 21.55 -9.36
C ALA A 99 0.09 20.58 -10.16
N ASP A 100 0.38 19.28 -10.13
CA ASP A 100 -0.39 18.29 -10.88
C ASP A 100 -1.71 17.98 -10.17
N LYS A 101 -2.82 18.25 -10.86
CA LYS A 101 -4.18 17.99 -10.39
C LYS A 101 -4.47 16.50 -10.17
N ASN A 102 -3.70 15.61 -10.79
CA ASN A 102 -3.83 14.17 -10.60
C ASN A 102 -3.14 13.67 -9.33
N ARG A 103 -2.24 14.45 -8.72
CA ARG A 103 -1.55 14.07 -7.47
C ARG A 103 -2.54 13.72 -6.36
N MET A 104 -3.56 14.57 -6.17
CA MET A 104 -4.62 14.33 -5.18
C MET A 104 -5.42 13.06 -5.50
N LYS A 105 -5.70 12.80 -6.78
CA LYS A 105 -6.41 11.59 -7.21
C LYS A 105 -5.61 10.32 -6.90
N THR A 106 -4.29 10.37 -7.11
CA THR A 106 -3.39 9.26 -6.76
C THR A 106 -3.42 8.96 -5.26
N PHE A 107 -3.40 9.99 -4.40
CA PHE A 107 -3.52 9.75 -2.95
C PHE A 107 -4.90 9.24 -2.52
N LEU A 108 -5.99 9.70 -3.17
CA LEU A 108 -7.34 9.15 -2.98
C LEU A 108 -7.41 7.67 -3.36
N GLU A 109 -6.76 7.29 -4.47
CA GLU A 109 -6.66 5.90 -4.92
C GLU A 109 -5.84 5.06 -3.91
N ALA A 110 -4.73 5.61 -3.41
CA ALA A 110 -3.91 4.97 -2.38
C ALA A 110 -4.70 4.71 -1.08
N GLU A 111 -5.48 5.69 -0.62
CA GLU A 111 -6.34 5.56 0.56
C GLU A 111 -7.36 4.45 0.39
N LYS A 112 -8.03 4.39 -0.77
CA LYS A 112 -9.00 3.33 -1.07
C LYS A 112 -8.37 1.93 -1.00
N MET A 113 -7.15 1.78 -1.51
CA MET A 113 -6.44 0.49 -1.46
C MET A 113 -5.99 0.14 -0.04
N ALA A 114 -5.51 1.12 0.73
CA ALA A 114 -5.10 0.92 2.11
C ALA A 114 -6.28 0.59 3.04
N GLU A 115 -7.42 1.24 2.85
CA GLU A 115 -8.65 0.95 3.58
C GLU A 115 -9.12 -0.49 3.33
N LYS A 116 -9.11 -0.94 2.06
CA LYS A 116 -9.37 -2.36 1.73
C LYS A 116 -8.36 -3.29 2.40
N ALA A 117 -7.08 -2.91 2.46
CA ALA A 117 -6.04 -3.74 3.09
C ALA A 117 -6.32 -3.96 4.59
N VAL A 118 -6.76 -2.91 5.30
CA VAL A 118 -7.19 -3.01 6.71
C VAL A 118 -8.46 -3.85 6.84
N GLN A 119 -9.44 -3.69 5.95
CA GLN A 119 -10.69 -4.47 5.99
C GLN A 119 -10.47 -5.99 5.82
N TYR A 120 -9.49 -6.39 5.01
CA TYR A 120 -9.14 -7.79 4.77
C TYR A 120 -7.94 -8.27 5.59
N GLU A 121 -7.47 -7.48 6.55
CA GLU A 121 -6.40 -7.89 7.45
C GLU A 121 -6.86 -9.08 8.31
N ASN A 122 -5.96 -10.04 8.53
CA ASN A 122 -6.23 -11.15 9.42
C ASN A 122 -6.11 -10.67 10.88
N PRO A 123 -7.18 -10.72 11.70
CA PRO A 123 -7.11 -10.26 13.09
C PRO A 123 -6.13 -11.06 13.96
N HIS A 124 -5.81 -12.30 13.57
CA HIS A 124 -4.88 -13.17 14.29
C HIS A 124 -3.41 -12.98 13.86
N ASP A 125 -3.16 -12.35 12.71
CA ASP A 125 -1.83 -12.08 12.18
C ASP A 125 -1.79 -10.66 11.57
N PRO A 126 -1.83 -9.62 12.43
CA PRO A 126 -1.85 -8.24 11.98
C PRO A 126 -0.49 -7.84 11.39
N ASN A 127 -0.52 -7.07 10.31
CA ASN A 127 0.68 -6.69 9.57
C ASN A 127 1.01 -5.20 9.81
N ALA A 128 2.20 -4.96 10.37
CA ALA A 128 2.71 -3.62 10.65
C ALA A 128 2.73 -2.72 9.39
N ASP A 129 3.03 -3.28 8.22
CA ASP A 129 3.13 -2.52 6.97
C ASP A 129 1.77 -1.97 6.52
N ILE A 130 0.67 -2.70 6.74
CA ILE A 130 -0.69 -2.23 6.41
C ILE A 130 -0.98 -0.92 7.16
N HIS A 131 -0.78 -0.95 8.48
CA HIS A 131 -1.00 0.19 9.36
C HIS A 131 -0.02 1.33 9.08
N LYS A 132 1.26 1.02 8.83
CA LYS A 132 2.29 2.02 8.50
C LYS A 132 1.92 2.81 7.25
N TRP A 133 1.70 2.12 6.14
CA TRP A 133 1.46 2.79 4.87
C TRP A 133 0.11 3.51 4.86
N TYR A 134 -0.90 2.95 5.52
CA TYR A 134 -2.18 3.63 5.65
C TYR A 134 -2.06 4.93 6.46
N GLY A 135 -1.38 4.90 7.61
CA GLY A 135 -1.14 6.09 8.41
C GLY A 135 -0.39 7.19 7.64
N ILE A 136 0.66 6.82 6.89
CA ILE A 136 1.39 7.77 6.04
C ILE A 136 0.50 8.38 4.95
N ILE A 137 -0.35 7.57 4.29
CA ILE A 137 -1.29 8.05 3.27
C ILE A 137 -2.27 9.06 3.88
N LEU A 138 -2.83 8.77 5.05
CA LEU A 138 -3.76 9.67 5.74
C LEU A 138 -3.09 10.99 6.13
N VAL A 139 -1.85 10.97 6.63
CA VAL A 139 -1.05 12.18 6.88
C VAL A 139 -0.86 12.99 5.60
N LYS A 140 -0.48 12.37 4.48
CA LYS A 140 -0.28 13.11 3.22
C LYS A 140 -1.57 13.66 2.64
N LEU A 141 -2.71 13.04 2.93
CA LEU A 141 -4.00 13.53 2.50
C LEU A 141 -4.47 14.78 3.24
N THR A 142 -3.92 15.08 4.41
CA THR A 142 -4.28 16.29 5.15
C THR A 142 -3.75 17.56 4.49
N ASP A 143 -2.78 17.43 3.59
CA ASP A 143 -2.34 18.53 2.72
C ASP A 143 -3.45 18.98 1.75
N PHE A 144 -4.46 18.12 1.50
CA PHE A 144 -5.53 18.36 0.52
C PHE A 144 -6.94 18.43 1.14
N ARG A 145 -7.13 17.95 2.38
CA ARG A 145 -8.44 17.80 3.04
C ARG A 145 -8.37 18.23 4.50
N SER A 146 -9.53 18.54 5.10
CA SER A 146 -9.62 18.89 6.53
C SER A 146 -9.00 17.84 7.46
N SER A 147 -8.38 18.32 8.55
CA SER A 147 -7.56 17.57 9.51
C SER A 147 -8.23 16.43 10.29
N LYS A 148 -9.51 16.12 10.05
CA LYS A 148 -10.28 15.09 10.79
C LYS A 148 -9.68 13.67 10.69
N LYS A 149 -8.85 13.41 9.67
CA LYS A 149 -8.18 12.12 9.49
C LYS A 149 -6.82 12.03 10.18
N LEU A 150 -6.33 13.09 10.84
CA LEU A 150 -5.06 13.03 11.57
C LEU A 150 -5.11 12.10 12.77
N ASP A 151 -6.20 12.10 13.53
CA ASP A 151 -6.35 11.20 14.69
C ASP A 151 -6.38 9.73 14.27
N GLU A 152 -7.01 9.43 13.14
CA GLU A 152 -7.01 8.11 12.51
C GLU A 152 -5.59 7.73 12.07
N ALA A 153 -4.90 8.63 11.39
CA ALA A 153 -3.51 8.43 10.97
C ALA A 153 -2.59 8.12 12.15
N LYS A 154 -2.75 8.84 13.27
CA LYS A 154 -2.00 8.62 14.51
C LYS A 154 -2.22 7.20 15.03
N LYS A 155 -3.48 6.76 15.14
CA LYS A 155 -3.82 5.41 15.62
C LYS A 155 -3.19 4.31 14.76
N HIS A 156 -3.22 4.48 13.44
CA HIS A 156 -2.58 3.51 12.53
C HIS A 156 -1.05 3.50 12.69
N LEU A 157 -0.40 4.65 12.79
CA LEU A 157 1.05 4.71 13.02
C LEU A 157 1.46 4.16 14.39
N GLU A 158 0.68 4.44 15.45
CA GLU A 158 0.87 3.85 16.78
C GLU A 158 0.70 2.32 16.75
N ARG A 159 -0.29 1.83 16.00
CA ARG A 159 -0.45 0.39 15.79
C ARG A 159 0.73 -0.22 15.04
N ALA A 160 1.27 0.48 14.05
CA ALA A 160 2.43 0.03 13.29
C ALA A 160 3.67 -0.13 14.19
N ILE A 161 3.96 0.83 15.09
CA ILE A 161 5.09 0.71 16.03
C ILE A 161 4.86 -0.34 17.12
N GLN A 162 3.62 -0.63 17.50
CA GLN A 162 3.31 -1.73 18.42
C GLN A 162 3.63 -3.08 17.79
N LEU A 163 3.43 -3.21 16.47
CA LEU A 163 3.67 -4.44 15.71
C LEU A 163 5.14 -4.59 15.26
N ASP A 164 5.77 -3.52 14.77
CA ASP A 164 7.21 -3.46 14.47
C ASP A 164 7.85 -2.23 15.14
N PRO A 165 8.32 -2.36 16.41
CA PRO A 165 8.96 -1.26 17.13
C PRO A 165 10.25 -0.74 16.47
N LYS A 166 10.85 -1.50 15.55
CA LYS A 166 12.09 -1.14 14.86
C LYS A 166 11.85 -0.39 13.55
N ASP A 167 10.59 -0.16 13.18
CA ASP A 167 10.26 0.58 11.97
C ASP A 167 10.52 2.08 12.14
N ALA A 168 11.69 2.52 11.65
CA ALA A 168 12.12 3.91 11.76
C ALA A 168 11.14 4.91 11.12
N ARG A 169 10.39 4.50 10.09
CA ARG A 169 9.48 5.39 9.36
C ARG A 169 8.22 5.70 10.15
N SER A 170 7.65 4.71 10.81
CA SER A 170 6.50 4.91 11.69
C SER A 170 6.86 5.87 12.82
N TRP A 171 8.06 5.74 13.40
CA TRP A 171 8.60 6.70 14.37
C TRP A 171 8.81 8.10 13.79
N GLU A 172 9.41 8.21 12.61
CA GLU A 172 9.64 9.50 11.93
C GLU A 172 8.33 10.24 11.66
N TYR A 173 7.32 9.56 11.12
CA TYR A 173 6.01 10.17 10.86
C TYR A 173 5.25 10.52 12.15
N LEU A 174 5.34 9.68 13.19
CA LEU A 174 4.80 10.04 14.51
C LEU A 174 5.47 11.30 15.08
N GLY A 175 6.80 11.34 14.99
CA GLY A 175 7.61 12.45 15.48
C GLY A 175 7.33 13.75 14.76
N LEU A 176 7.33 13.74 13.42
CA LEU A 176 7.15 14.95 12.61
C LEU A 176 5.75 15.52 12.69
N TYR A 177 4.72 14.68 12.79
CA TYR A 177 3.33 15.14 12.64
C TYR A 177 2.56 15.23 13.96
N PHE A 178 2.93 14.49 15.00
CA PHE A 178 2.11 14.41 16.23
C PHE A 178 2.82 14.88 17.49
N ILE A 179 4.15 14.84 17.56
CA ILE A 179 4.89 15.48 18.66
C ILE A 179 4.76 17.01 18.63
N PRO A 180 4.92 17.72 17.49
CA PRO A 180 4.74 19.17 17.49
C PRO A 180 3.31 19.60 17.83
N ILE A 181 2.30 18.78 17.52
CA ILE A 181 0.89 19.04 17.92
C ILE A 181 0.75 18.98 19.44
N CYS A 182 1.44 18.06 20.13
CA CYS A 182 1.38 17.92 21.59
C CYS A 182 1.91 19.18 22.31
N ILE A 183 2.99 19.78 21.77
CA ILE A 183 3.56 21.03 22.30
C ILE A 183 2.58 22.20 22.11
N ILE A 184 2.01 22.34 20.91
CA ILE A 184 1.05 23.41 20.60
C ILE A 184 -0.24 23.27 21.44
N SER A 185 -0.75 22.06 21.62
CA SER A 185 -1.94 21.82 22.44
C SER A 185 -1.72 22.13 23.92
N HIS A 186 -0.50 21.91 24.44
CA HIS A 186 -0.17 22.23 25.82
C HIS A 186 -0.03 23.74 26.01
N GLU A 187 0.51 24.47 25.02
CA GLU A 187 0.55 25.94 25.03
C GLU A 187 -0.85 26.57 24.90
N CYS A 188 -1.77 25.97 24.12
CA CYS A 188 -3.14 26.44 24.01
C CYS A 188 -4.02 26.13 25.25
N LEU A 189 -3.61 25.22 26.14
CA LEU A 189 -4.31 24.95 27.40
C LEU A 189 -3.81 25.85 28.56
N HIS A 190 -2.79 26.67 28.32
CA HIS A 190 -2.22 27.59 29.30
C HIS A 190 -2.51 29.08 29.00
N TYR A 191 -3.44 29.39 28.10
CA TYR A 191 -3.97 30.74 27.85
C TYR A 191 -5.48 30.83 28.01
#